data_AF-A0A3N5U4L8-F1
#
_entry.id   AF-A0A3N5U4L8-F1
#
_cell.length_a   1.000
_cell.length_b   1.000
_cell.length_c   1.000
_cell.angle_alpha   90.00
_cell.angle_beta   90.00
_cell.angle_gamma   90.00
#
_symmetry.space_group_name_H-M   'P 1'
#
loop_
_entity.id
_entity.type
_entity.pdbx_description
1 polymer ?
#
loop_
_entity_poly.entity_id
_entity_poly.type
_entity_poly.pdbx_seq_one_letter_code
_entity_poly.pdbx_strand_id
1 'polypeptide(L)'
;MKKELNLFDKPENVRRFLICFFISLVMLIGAEFFIHKHPGFPWESSLGFFAVYGFVSNVLLIFIAKLLRLIVLRKEKYYDQ
;
A
#
# COMPACT_ATOMS: atom_id res chain seq x y z
N MET A 1 13.71 0.48 28.55
CA MET A 1 12.26 0.42 28.31
C MET A 1 12.02 0.74 26.85
N LYS A 2 11.71 -0.25 26.02
CA LYS A 2 11.45 -0.06 24.59
C LYS A 2 10.16 0.75 24.46
N LYS A 3 10.23 1.91 23.81
CA LYS A 3 9.02 2.65 23.40
C LYS A 3 8.40 1.83 22.28
N GLU A 4 7.57 0.86 22.64
CA GLU A 4 6.69 0.18 21.70
C GLU A 4 5.88 1.29 21.01
N LEU A 5 6.13 1.49 19.72
CA LEU A 5 5.44 2.50 18.92
C LEU A 5 4.01 1.99 18.73
N ASN A 6 3.15 2.21 19.72
CA ASN A 6 1.70 1.95 19.70
C ASN A 6 0.96 2.89 18.72
N LEU A 7 1.60 3.22 17.60
CA LEU A 7 1.06 4.04 16.53
C LEU A 7 -0.07 3.30 15.81
N PHE A 8 -0.08 1.97 15.79
CA PHE A 8 -1.10 1.18 15.09
C PHE A 8 -2.06 0.42 16.02
N ASP A 9 -1.90 0.49 17.35
CA ASP A 9 -2.82 -0.14 18.31
C ASP A 9 -4.15 0.60 18.45
N LYS A 10 -4.15 1.91 18.20
CA LYS A 10 -5.37 2.72 18.29
C LYS A 10 -6.10 2.71 16.95
N PRO A 11 -7.39 2.32 16.91
CA PRO A 11 -8.16 2.29 15.68
C PRO A 11 -8.25 3.67 14.99
N GLU A 12 -8.17 4.75 15.77
CA GLU A 12 -8.12 6.12 15.24
C GLU A 12 -6.87 6.41 14.41
N ASN A 13 -5.70 5.89 14.79
CA ASN A 13 -4.49 6.10 14.01
C ASN A 13 -4.50 5.32 12.69
N VAL A 14 -5.05 4.10 12.71
CA VAL A 14 -5.25 3.30 11.48
C VAL A 14 -6.19 4.05 10.53
N ARG A 15 -7.28 4.62 11.06
CA ARG A 15 -8.19 5.44 10.27
C ARG A 15 -7.51 6.69 9.68
N ARG A 16 -6.67 7.39 10.46
CA ARG A 16 -5.88 8.54 9.96
C ARG A 16 -4.92 8.13 8.85
N PHE A 17 -4.23 7.00 9.00
CA PHE A 17 -3.34 6.48 7.96
C PHE A 17 -4.08 6.16 6.66
N LEU A 18 -5.24 5.50 6.75
CA LEU A 18 -6.10 5.21 5.60
C LEU A 18 -6.59 6.51 4.93
N ILE A 19 -6.98 7.52 5.72
CA ILE A 19 -7.37 8.83 5.19
C ILE A 19 -6.21 9.47 4.43
N CYS A 20 -5.01 9.50 5.00
CA CYS A 20 -3.81 10.02 4.32
C CYS A 20 -3.51 9.27 3.01
N PHE A 21 -3.69 7.95 3.01
CA PHE A 21 -3.50 7.12 1.81
C PHE A 21 -4.55 7.41 0.72
N PHE A 22 -5.82 7.59 1.09
CA PHE A 22 -6.85 8.00 0.12
C PHE A 22 -6.61 9.43 -0.39
N ILE A 23 -6.13 10.34 0.47
CA ILE A 23 -5.76 11.69 0.05
C ILE A 23 -4.63 11.65 -0.98
N SER A 24 -3.59 10.83 -0.77
CA SER A 24 -2.49 10.73 -1.73
C SER A 24 -2.96 10.17 -3.09
N LEU A 25 -3.90 9.21 -3.09
CA LEU A 25 -4.54 8.71 -4.32
C LEU A 25 -5.29 9.83 -5.06
N VAL A 26 -6.11 10.62 -4.36
CA VAL A 26 -6.85 11.75 -4.95
C VAL A 26 -5.91 12.82 -5.47
N MET A 27 -4.82 13.12 -4.73
CA MET A 27 -3.79 14.06 -5.16
C MET A 27 -3.10 13.58 -6.44
N LEU A 28 -2.87 12.28 -6.58
CA LEU A 28 -2.29 11.69 -7.78
C LEU A 28 -3.24 11.83 -8.99
N ILE A 29 -4.55 11.62 -8.79
CA ILE A 29 -5.57 11.89 -9.83
C ILE A 29 -5.54 13.38 -10.23
N GLY A 30 -5.45 14.29 -9.26
CA GLY A 30 -5.34 15.72 -9.53
C GLY A 30 -4.06 16.08 -10.30
N ALA A 31 -2.94 15.41 -10.02
CA ALA A 31 -1.69 15.60 -10.75
C ALA A 31 -1.78 15.10 -12.20
N GLU A 32 -2.58 14.05 -12.48
CA GLU A 32 -2.83 13.59 -13.85
C GLU A 32 -3.54 14.63 -14.72
N PHE A 33 -4.31 15.56 -14.13
CA PHE A 33 -4.91 16.69 -14.87
C PHE A 33 -3.89 17.76 -15.27
N PHE A 34 -2.79 17.91 -14.52
CA PHE A 34 -1.75 18.89 -14.81
C PHE A 34 -0.67 18.37 -15.78
N ILE A 35 -0.42 17.06 -15.77
CA ILE A 35 0.62 16.44 -16.60
C ILE A 35 -0.01 15.97 -17.93
N HIS A 36 0.31 16.69 -19.01
CA HIS A 36 0.05 16.21 -20.36
C HIS A 36 0.92 14.98 -20.61
N LYS A 37 0.35 13.79 -20.47
CA LYS A 37 1.02 12.54 -20.86
C LYS A 37 1.29 12.60 -22.36
N HIS A 38 2.55 12.44 -22.77
CA HIS A 38 2.89 12.03 -24.13
C HIS A 38 2.60 10.52 -24.22
N PRO A 39 1.44 10.09 -24.76
CA PRO A 39 1.03 8.70 -24.67
C PRO A 39 1.77 7.91 -25.76
N GLY A 40 2.53 6.90 -25.35
CA GLY A 40 3.03 5.88 -26.29
C GLY A 40 1.95 4.84 -26.60
N PHE A 41 0.97 4.68 -25.71
CA PHE A 41 -0.13 3.72 -25.82
C PHE A 41 -1.52 4.34 -25.52
N PRO A 42 -2.59 3.87 -26.19
CA PRO A 42 -3.93 4.44 -26.08
C PRO A 42 -4.59 4.28 -24.70
N TRP A 43 -4.14 3.31 -23.88
CA TRP A 43 -4.65 3.11 -22.52
C TRP A 43 -4.04 4.07 -21.48
N GLU A 44 -2.92 4.73 -21.78
CA GLU A 44 -2.27 5.70 -20.88
C GLU A 44 -3.06 7.02 -20.80
N SER A 45 -3.94 7.28 -21.77
CA SER A 45 -4.81 8.44 -21.83
C SER A 45 -6.02 8.34 -20.89
N SER A 46 -6.25 7.20 -20.23
CA SER A 46 -7.37 7.05 -19.30
C SER A 46 -7.09 7.84 -18.01
N LEU A 47 -8.01 8.75 -17.68
CA LEU A 47 -8.06 9.46 -16.40
C LEU A 47 -8.11 8.43 -15.25
N GLY A 48 -7.19 8.55 -14.29
CA GLY A 48 -7.14 7.68 -13.11
C GLY A 48 -6.27 6.43 -13.21
N PHE A 49 -5.56 6.22 -14.33
CA PHE A 49 -4.73 5.02 -14.51
C PHE A 49 -3.67 4.89 -13.41
N PHE A 50 -2.94 5.97 -13.10
CA PHE A 50 -1.88 5.89 -12.08
C PHE A 50 -2.43 5.70 -10.67
N ALA A 51 -3.59 6.26 -10.37
CA ALA A 51 -4.23 6.06 -9.06
C ALA A 51 -4.66 4.60 -8.87
N VAL A 52 -5.31 4.01 -9.88
CA VAL A 52 -5.68 2.58 -9.86
C VAL A 52 -4.43 1.70 -9.80
N TYR A 53 -3.42 2.01 -10.61
CA TYR A 53 -2.16 1.25 -10.62
C TYR A 53 -1.44 1.29 -9.27
N GLY A 54 -1.35 2.47 -8.65
CA GLY A 54 -0.75 2.64 -7.32
C GLY A 54 -1.52 1.87 -6.23
N PHE A 55 -2.86 1.93 -6.26
CA PHE A 55 -3.70 1.17 -5.35
C PHE A 55 -3.50 -0.34 -5.51
N VAL A 56 -3.58 -0.85 -6.74
CA VAL A 56 -3.41 -2.28 -7.05
C VAL A 56 -2.02 -2.75 -6.65
N SER A 57 -0.97 -1.97 -6.95
CA SER A 57 0.42 -2.30 -6.59
C SER A 57 0.59 -2.44 -5.08
N ASN A 58 -0.02 -1.54 -4.28
CA ASN A 58 0.04 -1.61 -2.84
C ASN A 58 -0.71 -2.82 -2.26
N VAL A 59 -1.90 -3.14 -2.79
CA VAL A 59 -2.65 -4.34 -2.40
C VAL A 59 -1.86 -5.60 -2.73
N LEU A 60 -1.24 -5.65 -3.92
CA LEU A 60 -0.41 -6.78 -4.35
C LEU A 60 0.78 -6.97 -3.41
N LEU A 61 1.44 -5.88 -2.99
CA LEU A 61 2.55 -5.92 -2.04
C LEU A 61 2.15 -6.57 -0.71
N ILE A 62 0.98 -6.23 -0.18
CA ILE A 62 0.45 -6.83 1.06
C ILE A 62 0.19 -8.33 0.87
N PHE A 63 -0.38 -8.73 -0.27
CA PHE A 63 -0.61 -10.14 -0.59
C PHE A 63 0.70 -10.93 -0.69
N ILE A 64 1.70 -10.37 -1.37
CA ILE A 64 3.03 -10.98 -1.49
C ILE A 64 3.66 -11.12 -0.11
N ALA A 65 3.59 -10.09 0.75
CA ALA A 65 4.10 -10.17 2.11
C ALA A 65 3.40 -11.26 2.94
N LYS A 66 2.09 -11.43 2.77
CA LYS A 66 1.31 -12.48 3.43
C LYS A 66 1.68 -13.88 2.93
N LEU A 67 1.91 -14.03 1.62
CA LEU A 67 2.38 -15.27 1.02
C LEU A 67 3.79 -15.62 1.54
N LEU A 68 4.67 -14.63 1.57
CA LEU A 68 6.02 -14.78 2.10
C LEU A 68 5.98 -15.19 3.57
N ARG A 69 5.07 -14.62 4.38
CA ARG A 69 4.87 -15.05 5.77
C ARG A 69 4.55 -16.54 5.87
N LEU A 70 3.70 -17.08 5.00
CA LEU A 70 3.38 -18.52 5.01
C LEU A 70 4.59 -19.38 4.64
N ILE A 71 5.41 -18.93 3.68
CA ILE A 71 6.62 -19.64 3.24
C ILE A 71 7.72 -19.56 4.31
N VAL A 72 7.86 -18.41 4.96
CA VAL A 72 8.92 -18.14 5.96
C VAL A 72 8.57 -18.71 7.33
N LEU A 73 7.30 -18.94 7.66
CA LEU A 73 6.88 -19.49 8.94
C LEU A 73 7.36 -20.96 9.10
N ARG A 74 8.57 -21.10 9.63
CA ARG A 74 9.17 -22.37 10.02
C ARG A 74 8.58 -22.83 11.35
N LYS A 75 8.30 -24.13 11.49
CA LYS A 75 7.89 -24.71 12.78
C LYS A 75 9.00 -24.46 13.81
N GLU A 76 8.71 -23.64 14.82
CA GLU A 76 9.60 -23.45 15.96
C GLU A 76 9.57 -24.72 16.83
N LYS A 77 10.54 -25.62 16.62
CA LYS A 77 10.90 -26.64 17.63
C LYS A 77 12.08 -26.15 18.46
N TYR A 78 12.02 -24.92 18.96
CA TYR A 78 13.19 -24.26 19.58
C TYR A 78 13.25 -24.38 21.12
N TYR A 79 12.25 -25.01 21.76
CA TYR A 79 12.22 -25.24 23.21
C TYR A 79 11.83 -26.67 23.60
N ASP A 80 11.95 -27.64 22.68
CA ASP A 80 11.71 -29.07 22.97
C ASP A 80 12.93 -29.78 23.60
N GLN A 81 13.86 -29.02 24.22
CA GLN A 81 14.81 -29.51 25.24
C GLN A 81 15.13 -28.41 26.26
#